data_AF-A0A1I7IC85-F1
#
_entry.id   AF-A0A1I7IC85-F1
#
_cell.length_a   1.000
_cell.length_b   1.000
_cell.length_c   1.000
_cell.angle_alpha   90.00
_cell.angle_beta   90.00
_cell.angle_gamma   90.00
#
_symmetry.space_group_name_H-M   'P 1'
#
loop_
_entity.id
_entity.type
_entity.pdbx_description
1 polymer ?
#
loop_
_entity_poly.entity_id
_entity_poly.type
_entity_poly.pdbx_seq_one_letter_code
_entity_poly.pdbx_strand_id
1 'polypeptide(L)'
;MSTTTIDHPTLDQKFQQYHQDNPHVYETLVRLARQMKARGHRRIGIKMLWETMRYQLMLDTLDPEGWKLNNNYPSRYARLIMSQEPDLAGIFETRELRS
;
A
#
# COMPACT_ATOMS: atom_id res chain seq x y z
N MET A 1 -1.00 17.74 -39.81
CA MET A 1 -0.73 18.10 -38.40
C MET A 1 -1.51 17.11 -37.55
N SER A 2 -0.83 16.11 -36.98
CA SER A 2 -1.49 15.10 -36.15
C SER A 2 -1.35 15.51 -34.69
N THR A 3 -2.49 15.68 -34.03
CA THR A 3 -2.62 15.98 -32.61
C THR A 3 -2.11 14.79 -31.78
N THR A 4 -1.05 15.00 -31.00
CA THR A 4 -0.57 14.02 -30.02
C THR A 4 -1.59 13.87 -28.89
N THR A 5 -2.33 12.76 -28.87
CA THR A 5 -3.11 12.36 -27.68
C THR A 5 -2.12 11.96 -26.60
N ILE A 6 -1.99 12.75 -25.54
CA ILE A 6 -1.19 12.38 -24.36
C ILE A 6 -1.99 11.36 -23.57
N ASP A 7 -1.63 10.10 -23.71
CA ASP A 7 -2.21 9.00 -22.94
C ASP A 7 -1.67 9.07 -21.50
N HIS A 8 -2.55 9.34 -20.54
CA HIS A 8 -2.16 9.50 -19.15
C HIS A 8 -2.24 8.14 -18.43
N PRO A 9 -1.21 7.73 -17.66
CA PRO A 9 -1.25 6.43 -17.01
C PRO A 9 -2.38 6.36 -15.98
N THR A 10 -3.08 5.23 -15.99
CA THR A 10 -4.16 4.92 -15.05
C THR A 10 -3.62 4.81 -13.61
N LEU A 11 -4.51 4.90 -12.63
CA LEU A 11 -4.11 4.74 -11.22
C LEU A 11 -3.50 3.35 -10.95
N ASP A 12 -3.94 2.32 -11.67
CA ASP A 12 -3.42 0.94 -11.60
C ASP A 12 -2.00 0.86 -12.15
N GLN A 13 -1.74 1.48 -13.30
CA GLN A 13 -0.39 1.55 -13.88
C GLN A 13 0.57 2.33 -12.96
N LYS A 14 0.12 3.46 -12.40
CA LYS A 14 0.91 4.23 -11.43
C LYS A 14 1.20 3.44 -10.15
N PHE A 15 0.23 2.66 -9.68
CA PHE A 15 0.44 1.77 -8.53
C PHE A 15 1.44 0.65 -8.84
N GLN A 16 1.32 0.00 -10.00
CA GLN A 16 2.21 -1.09 -10.38
C GLN A 16 3.66 -0.61 -10.47
N GLN A 17 3.88 0.52 -11.15
CA GLN A 17 5.21 1.13 -11.23
C GLN A 17 5.74 1.47 -9.83
N TYR A 18 4.93 2.13 -9.01
CA TYR A 18 5.32 2.47 -7.63
C TYR A 18 5.66 1.22 -6.80
N HIS A 19 4.88 0.14 -6.93
CA HIS A 19 5.14 -1.12 -6.23
C HIS A 19 6.45 -1.76 -6.67
N GLN A 20 6.75 -1.74 -7.97
CA GLN A 20 8.01 -2.24 -8.53
C GLN A 20 9.22 -1.42 -8.08
N ASP A 21 9.08 -0.09 -8.02
CA ASP A 21 10.15 0.81 -7.59
C ASP A 21 10.38 0.77 -6.07
N ASN A 22 9.39 0.31 -5.29
CA ASN A 22 9.41 0.34 -3.83
C ASN A 22 9.02 -1.03 -3.21
N PRO A 23 9.78 -2.10 -3.46
CA PRO A 23 9.45 -3.44 -2.95
C PRO A 23 9.38 -3.49 -1.41
N HIS A 24 10.22 -2.70 -0.73
CA HIS A 24 10.28 -2.58 0.73
C HIS A 24 8.95 -2.12 1.37
N VAL A 25 8.11 -1.38 0.64
CA VAL A 25 6.78 -0.96 1.12
C VAL A 25 5.89 -2.17 1.30
N TYR A 26 5.84 -3.05 0.30
CA TYR A 26 5.06 -4.28 0.36
C TYR A 26 5.54 -5.18 1.49
N GLU A 27 6.84 -5.44 1.55
CA GLU A 27 7.47 -6.29 2.58
C GLU A 27 7.16 -5.78 4.00
N THR A 28 7.25 -4.46 4.20
CA THR A 28 6.95 -3.83 5.50
C THR A 28 5.48 -3.98 5.88
N LEU A 29 4.56 -3.77 4.94
CA LEU A 29 3.12 -3.93 5.21
C LEU A 29 2.77 -5.38 5.54
N VAL A 30 3.32 -6.36 4.81
CA VAL A 30 3.15 -7.79 5.09
C VAL A 30 3.69 -8.14 6.48
N ARG A 31 4.91 -7.66 6.82
CA ARG A 31 5.52 -7.85 8.13
C ARG A 31 4.62 -7.32 9.25
N LEU A 32 4.15 -6.08 9.13
CA LEU A 32 3.28 -5.47 10.14
C LEU A 32 1.93 -6.20 10.25
N ALA A 33 1.34 -6.63 9.13
CA ALA A 33 0.09 -7.40 9.13
C ALA A 33 0.27 -8.75 9.85
N ARG A 34 1.37 -9.47 9.61
CA ARG A 34 1.69 -10.72 10.31
C ARG A 34 1.92 -10.50 11.81
N GLN A 35 2.60 -9.42 12.19
CA GLN A 35 2.77 -9.06 13.61
C GLN A 35 1.43 -8.83 14.31
N MET A 36 0.52 -8.09 13.68
CA MET A 36 -0.82 -7.86 14.22
C MET A 36 -1.62 -9.16 14.30
N LYS A 37 -1.58 -10.01 13.26
CA LYS A 37 -2.23 -11.31 13.27
C LYS A 37 -1.71 -12.21 14.39
N ALA A 38 -0.39 -12.25 14.60
CA ALA A 38 0.24 -13.02 15.68
C ALA A 38 -0.21 -12.56 17.08
N ARG A 39 -0.58 -11.27 17.22
CA ARG A 39 -1.16 -10.70 18.45
C ARG A 39 -2.67 -10.94 18.59
N GLY A 40 -3.28 -11.72 17.68
CA GLY A 40 -4.68 -12.10 17.74
C GLY A 40 -5.64 -11.20 16.95
N HIS A 41 -5.15 -10.15 16.28
CA HIS A 41 -6.00 -9.29 15.45
C HIS A 41 -6.48 -10.05 14.20
N ARG A 42 -7.78 -10.02 13.95
CA ARG A 42 -8.41 -10.68 12.78
C ARG A 42 -8.91 -9.72 11.72
N ARG A 43 -9.04 -8.43 12.05
CA ARG A 43 -9.45 -7.36 11.15
C ARG A 43 -8.55 -6.15 11.41
N ILE A 44 -7.93 -5.63 10.37
CA ILE A 44 -6.93 -4.57 10.44
C ILE A 44 -7.26 -3.51 9.39
N GLY A 45 -7.14 -2.23 9.75
CA GLY A 45 -7.20 -1.14 8.78
C GLY A 45 -5.86 -0.98 8.07
N ILE A 46 -5.83 -1.11 6.74
CA ILE A 46 -4.58 -0.94 5.97
C ILE A 46 -3.98 0.46 6.13
N LYS A 47 -4.82 1.49 6.33
CA LYS A 47 -4.35 2.84 6.62
C LYS A 47 -3.51 2.92 7.89
N MET A 48 -3.85 2.14 8.92
CA MET A 48 -3.07 2.13 10.17
C MET A 48 -1.65 1.59 9.93
N LEU A 49 -1.52 0.50 9.16
CA LEU A 49 -0.21 -0.02 8.78
C LEU A 49 0.57 0.95 7.90
N TRP A 50 -0.12 1.63 6.98
CA TRP A 50 0.48 2.64 6.12
C TRP A 50 1.06 3.81 6.90
N GLU A 51 0.33 4.35 7.87
CA GLU A 51 0.82 5.42 8.75
C GLU A 51 1.94 4.95 9.66
N THR A 52 1.89 3.70 10.13
CA THR A 52 2.96 3.11 10.95
C THR A 52 4.26 2.98 10.14
N MET A 53 4.17 2.51 8.90
CA MET A 53 5.30 2.46 7.98
C MET A 53 5.85 3.87 7.67
N ARG A 54 4.95 4.85 7.45
CA ARG A 54 5.32 6.27 7.28
C ARG A 54 6.09 6.80 8.47
N TYR A 55 5.61 6.54 9.67
CA TYR A 55 6.29 6.94 10.89
C TYR A 55 7.68 6.29 11.02
N GLN A 56 7.81 4.99 10.74
CA GLN A 56 9.10 4.28 10.77
C GLN A 56 10.12 4.95 9.81
N LEU A 57 9.70 5.23 8.58
CA LEU A 57 10.60 5.88 7.62
C LEU A 57 10.95 7.32 7.98
N MET A 58 10.03 8.06 8.62
CA MET A 58 10.35 9.40 9.14
C MET A 58 11.41 9.35 10.24
N LEU A 59 11.50 8.27 11.02
CA LEU A 59 12.56 8.10 12.01
C LEU A 59 13.90 7.69 11.36
N ASP A 60 13.84 6.88 10.31
CA ASP A 60 15.02 6.32 9.65
C ASP A 60 15.67 7.28 8.63
N THR A 61 14.94 8.30 8.17
CA THR A 61 15.38 9.20 7.10
C THR A 61 15.48 10.66 7.58
N LEU A 62 16.62 11.32 7.35
CA LEU A 62 16.83 12.76 7.60
C LEU A 62 16.21 13.68 6.53
N ASP A 63 15.57 13.11 5.50
CA ASP A 63 15.07 13.84 4.33
C ASP A 63 13.56 14.12 4.44
N PRO A 64 13.15 15.37 4.72
CA PRO A 64 11.74 15.74 4.87
C PRO A 64 10.95 15.77 3.55
N GLU A 65 11.60 15.75 2.38
CA GLU A 65 10.93 15.82 1.07
C GLU A 65 10.76 14.45 0.39
N GLY A 66 11.49 13.43 0.82
CA GLY A 66 11.68 12.17 0.09
C GLY A 66 10.45 11.25 -0.03
N TRP A 67 9.37 11.47 0.72
CA TRP A 67 8.28 10.49 0.84
C TRP A 67 6.90 11.04 0.44
N LYS A 68 6.70 11.29 -0.85
CA LYS A 68 5.38 11.55 -1.43
C LYS A 68 4.57 10.24 -1.55
N LEU A 69 4.30 9.61 -0.41
CA LEU A 69 3.44 8.44 -0.30
C LEU A 69 2.02 8.80 -0.77
N ASN A 70 1.58 8.19 -1.87
CA ASN A 70 0.26 8.44 -2.41
C ASN A 70 -0.83 7.79 -1.54
N ASN A 71 -1.75 8.61 -1.02
CA ASN A 71 -2.85 8.17 -0.17
C ASN A 71 -3.85 7.22 -0.87
N ASN A 72 -3.75 7.04 -2.20
CA ASN A 72 -4.59 6.13 -2.98
C ASN A 72 -4.04 4.69 -3.07
N TYR A 73 -2.81 4.43 -2.65
CA TYR A 73 -2.20 3.09 -2.71
C TYR A 73 -2.54 2.12 -1.57
N PRO A 74 -2.87 2.55 -0.33
CA PRO A 74 -3.19 1.62 0.75
C PRO A 74 -4.29 0.60 0.38
N SER A 75 -5.37 1.03 -0.28
CA SER A 75 -6.45 0.11 -0.68
C SER A 75 -6.01 -0.93 -1.70
N ARG A 76 -5.05 -0.59 -2.57
CA ARG A 76 -4.46 -1.52 -3.55
C ARG A 76 -3.53 -2.51 -2.87
N TYR A 77 -2.70 -2.03 -1.95
CA TYR A 77 -1.85 -2.90 -1.13
C TYR A 77 -2.68 -3.88 -0.29
N ALA A 78 -3.80 -3.45 0.30
CA ALA A 78 -4.68 -4.36 1.03
C ALA A 78 -5.15 -5.53 0.15
N ARG A 79 -5.66 -5.24 -1.05
CA ARG A 79 -6.12 -6.26 -2.00
C ARG A 79 -4.98 -7.16 -2.48
N LEU A 80 -3.84 -6.55 -2.83
CA LEU A 80 -2.66 -7.28 -3.27
C LEU A 80 -2.16 -8.26 -2.19
N ILE A 81 -2.03 -7.80 -0.94
CA ILE A 81 -1.57 -8.63 0.17
C ILE A 81 -2.57 -9.78 0.43
N MET A 82 -3.87 -9.51 0.51
CA MET A 82 -4.86 -10.59 0.71
C MET A 82 -4.89 -11.60 -0.44
N SER A 83 -4.48 -11.20 -1.64
CA SER A 83 -4.40 -12.08 -2.81
C SER A 83 -3.10 -12.88 -2.87
N GLN A 84 -1.97 -12.32 -2.45
CA GLN A 84 -0.64 -12.92 -2.59
C GLN A 84 -0.22 -13.72 -1.34
N GLU A 85 -0.75 -13.38 -0.17
CA GLU A 85 -0.37 -13.97 1.10
C GLU A 85 -1.58 -14.74 1.68
N PRO A 86 -1.69 -16.06 1.47
CA PRO A 86 -2.85 -16.85 1.90
C PRO A 86 -3.10 -16.77 3.41
N ASP A 87 -2.04 -16.59 4.21
CA ASP A 87 -2.17 -16.41 5.66
C ASP A 87 -2.80 -15.06 6.04
N LEU A 88 -2.80 -14.07 5.17
CA LEU A 88 -3.39 -12.75 5.38
C LEU A 88 -4.71 -12.56 4.62
N ALA A 89 -5.23 -13.60 3.97
CA ALA A 89 -6.52 -13.53 3.29
C ALA A 89 -7.62 -13.02 4.22
N GLY A 90 -8.32 -11.95 3.82
CA GLY A 90 -9.40 -11.34 4.59
C GLY A 90 -8.97 -10.54 5.82
N ILE A 91 -7.66 -10.34 6.07
CA ILE A 91 -7.18 -9.62 7.26
C ILE A 91 -7.54 -8.12 7.23
N PHE A 92 -7.69 -7.54 6.04
CA PHE A 92 -7.93 -6.10 5.89
C PHE A 92 -9.41 -5.76 5.74
N GLU A 93 -9.83 -4.72 6.44
CA GLU A 93 -11.14 -4.10 6.24
C GLU A 93 -11.11 -3.24 4.97
N THR A 94 -11.48 -3.83 3.83
CA THR A 94 -11.75 -3.07 2.62
C THR A 94 -13.21 -2.63 2.64
N ARG A 95 -13.47 -1.32 2.70
CA ARG A 95 -14.81 -0.81 2.41
C ARG A 95 -15.16 -1.22 0.97
N GLU A 96 -16.30 -1.86 0.79
CA GLU A 96 -16.91 -1.95 -0.53
C GLU A 96 -17.16 -0.52 -1.00
N LEU A 97 -16.60 -0.16 -2.14
CA LEU A 97 -17.01 1.04 -2.85
C LEU A 97 -18.45 0.78 -3.27
N ARG A 98 -19.42 1.33 -2.53
CA ARG A 98 -20.79 1.43 -3.01
C ARG A 98 -20.75 2.38 -4.21
N SER A 99 -20.92 1.80 -5.39
CA SER A 99 -21.18 2.48 -6.66
C SER A 99 -22.50 3.21 -6.62
#